data_AF-A0A2V9W934-F1
#
_entry.id   AF-A0A2V9W934-F1
#
_cell.length_a   1.000
_cell.length_b   1.000
_cell.length_c   1.000
_cell.angle_alpha   90.00
_cell.angle_beta   90.00
_cell.angle_gamma   90.00
#
_symmetry.space_group_name_H-M   'P 1'
#
loop_
_entity.id
_entity.type
_entity.pdbx_description
1 polymer ?
#
loop_
_entity_poly.entity_id
_entity_poly.type
_entity_poly.pdbx_seq_one_letter_code
_entity_poly.pdbx_strand_id
1 'polypeptide(L)'
;MVGCIVDAADRWSKVAFFGGPITPWIEGEPPRWLQQIYPRIETAFAAHNLGQEPHPITQSKFPFGAHMAMRANVQRRYLFDLKLGLRLGNRLRGEEIAVFKAMTRDGLEGRWSPGAKVQHFIPKGRQTKKYLRPYYRVLGVLDALNMAQEGQDLLSIDSSIFSL
;
A
#
# COMPACT_ATOMS: atom_id res chain seq x y z
N MET A 1 16.63 9.05 -0.56
CA MET A 1 15.19 8.88 -0.28
C MET A 1 14.46 10.21 -0.26
N VAL A 2 14.72 11.11 0.70
CA VAL A 2 13.97 12.40 0.81
C VAL A 2 14.25 13.34 -0.35
N GLY A 3 15.52 13.47 -0.80
CA GLY A 3 15.88 14.34 -1.93
C GLY A 3 15.06 14.06 -3.21
N CYS A 4 14.93 12.79 -3.61
CA CYS A 4 14.19 12.43 -4.83
C CYS A 4 12.68 12.70 -4.76
N ILE A 5 12.08 12.70 -3.55
CA ILE A 5 10.68 13.12 -3.40
C ILE A 5 10.57 14.64 -3.45
N VAL A 6 11.50 15.37 -2.84
CA VAL A 6 11.53 16.84 -2.92
C VAL A 6 11.72 17.29 -4.35
N ASP A 7 12.68 16.72 -5.09
CA ASP A 7 12.91 17.01 -6.51
C ASP A 7 11.66 16.73 -7.36
N ALA A 8 10.95 15.63 -7.05
CA ALA A 8 9.68 15.32 -7.70
C ALA A 8 8.60 16.36 -7.35
N ALA A 9 8.52 16.79 -6.10
CA ALA A 9 7.56 17.80 -5.66
C ALA A 9 7.83 19.18 -6.29
N ASP A 10 9.09 19.53 -6.51
CA ASP A 10 9.48 20.76 -7.21
C ASP A 10 9.15 20.68 -8.70
N ARG A 11 9.48 19.54 -9.34
CA ARG A 11 9.18 19.29 -10.76
C ARG A 11 7.68 19.27 -11.06
N TRP A 12 6.87 18.70 -10.17
CA TRP A 12 5.43 18.54 -10.34
C TRP A 12 4.65 19.33 -9.28
N SER A 13 4.77 20.65 -9.33
CA SER A 13 4.21 21.59 -8.33
C SER A 13 2.70 21.46 -8.07
N LYS A 14 1.93 20.95 -9.03
CA LYS A 14 0.48 20.75 -8.92
C LYS A 14 0.05 19.36 -8.40
N VAL A 15 0.97 18.39 -8.38
CA VAL A 15 0.68 17.03 -7.90
C VAL A 15 0.52 17.06 -6.38
N ALA A 16 -0.52 16.41 -5.88
CA ALA A 16 -0.90 16.44 -4.47
C ALA A 16 -0.12 15.44 -3.60
N PHE A 17 0.18 14.26 -4.14
CA PHE A 17 0.83 13.18 -3.42
C PHE A 17 1.77 12.36 -4.30
N PHE A 18 2.71 11.70 -3.66
CA PHE A 18 3.80 10.97 -4.30
C PHE A 18 4.01 9.63 -3.62
N GLY A 19 4.55 8.68 -4.38
CA GLY A 19 5.09 7.42 -3.89
C GLY A 19 6.26 6.99 -4.74
N GLY A 20 6.92 5.90 -4.35
CA GLY A 20 8.00 5.31 -5.15
C GLY A 20 8.33 3.90 -4.70
N PRO A 21 9.31 3.24 -5.34
CA PRO A 21 9.59 1.84 -5.10
C PRO A 21 9.95 1.49 -3.65
N ILE A 22 9.35 0.41 -3.15
CA ILE A 22 9.70 -0.24 -1.89
C ILE A 22 10.25 -1.63 -2.22
N THR A 23 11.50 -1.87 -1.83
CA THR A 23 12.13 -3.19 -1.94
C THR A 23 12.31 -3.78 -0.54
N PRO A 24 11.80 -4.98 -0.25
CA PRO A 24 12.02 -5.60 1.05
C PRO A 24 13.49 -5.99 1.24
N TRP A 25 14.04 -5.64 2.40
CA TRP A 25 15.34 -6.07 2.87
C TRP A 25 15.14 -7.15 3.92
N ILE A 26 15.28 -8.41 3.50
CA ILE A 26 14.96 -9.57 4.35
C ILE A 26 16.14 -9.90 5.27
N GLU A 27 15.86 -10.07 6.56
CA GLU A 27 16.85 -10.48 7.55
C GLU A 27 17.25 -11.96 7.36
N GLY A 28 18.47 -12.18 6.89
CA GLY A 28 19.01 -13.51 6.65
C GLY A 28 18.29 -14.26 5.54
N GLU A 29 18.47 -15.58 5.52
CA GLU A 29 17.85 -16.44 4.51
C GLU A 29 16.38 -16.74 4.87
N PRO A 30 15.40 -16.37 4.01
CA PRO A 30 14.01 -16.71 4.26
C PRO A 30 13.80 -18.23 4.23
N PRO A 31 12.85 -18.79 5.00
CA PRO A 31 12.50 -20.20 4.91
C PRO A 31 12.11 -20.60 3.48
N ARG A 32 12.45 -21.82 3.03
CA ARG A 32 12.16 -22.29 1.65
C ARG A 32 10.71 -22.09 1.23
N TRP A 33 9.76 -22.38 2.11
CA TRP A 33 8.33 -22.18 1.81
C TRP A 33 8.00 -20.72 1.51
N LEU A 34 8.66 -19.78 2.19
CA LEU A 34 8.45 -18.35 2.01
C LEU A 34 9.02 -17.91 0.66
N GLN A 35 10.24 -18.36 0.31
CA GLN A 35 10.85 -18.07 -0.99
C GLN A 35 9.95 -18.51 -2.16
N GLN A 36 9.37 -19.71 -2.06
CA GLN A 36 8.50 -20.28 -3.09
C GLN A 36 7.23 -19.48 -3.31
N ILE A 37 6.62 -18.93 -2.25
CA ILE A 37 5.35 -18.20 -2.35
C ILE A 37 5.53 -16.69 -2.44
N TYR A 38 6.73 -16.16 -2.16
CA TYR A 38 6.99 -14.73 -2.03
C TYR A 38 6.44 -13.89 -3.19
N PRO A 39 6.62 -14.27 -4.48
CA PRO A 39 6.06 -13.50 -5.60
C PRO A 39 4.53 -13.32 -5.55
N ARG A 40 3.80 -14.18 -4.83
CA ARG A 40 2.34 -14.10 -4.65
C ARG A 40 1.92 -13.29 -3.43
N ILE A 41 2.85 -13.05 -2.50
CA ILE A 41 2.56 -12.45 -1.19
C ILE A 41 3.46 -11.26 -0.85
N GLU A 42 4.16 -10.71 -1.83
CA GLU A 42 5.17 -9.67 -1.65
C GLU A 42 4.61 -8.40 -0.98
N THR A 43 3.32 -8.11 -1.20
CA THR A 43 2.60 -6.99 -0.57
C THR A 43 2.52 -7.14 0.96
N ALA A 44 2.52 -8.37 1.49
CA ALA A 44 2.59 -8.63 2.93
C ALA A 44 3.90 -8.17 3.59
N PHE A 45 4.91 -7.93 2.75
CA PHE A 45 6.23 -7.40 3.10
C PHE A 45 6.43 -5.98 2.55
N ALA A 46 5.34 -5.29 2.20
CA ALA A 46 5.33 -3.95 1.65
C ALA A 46 6.09 -3.79 0.33
N ALA A 47 6.39 -4.87 -0.40
CA ALA A 47 6.96 -4.75 -1.73
C ALA A 47 6.00 -3.96 -2.64
N HIS A 48 6.53 -2.94 -3.30
CA HIS A 48 5.73 -2.10 -4.18
C HIS A 48 6.62 -1.51 -5.26
N ASN A 49 6.40 -1.89 -6.51
CA ASN A 49 7.15 -1.36 -7.64
C ASN A 49 6.24 -1.27 -8.87
N LEU A 50 5.97 -0.05 -9.32
CA LEU A 50 5.07 0.22 -10.45
C LEU A 50 5.81 0.47 -11.77
N GLY A 51 7.14 0.28 -11.80
CA GLY A 51 7.97 0.46 -12.97
C GLY A 51 8.99 1.58 -12.81
N GLN A 52 9.76 1.78 -13.88
CA GLN A 52 10.93 2.67 -13.91
C GLN A 52 10.62 4.09 -14.41
N GLU A 53 9.41 4.30 -14.94
CA GLU A 53 9.02 5.58 -15.52
C GLU A 53 8.12 6.39 -14.57
N PRO A 54 8.28 7.72 -14.49
CA PRO A 54 7.35 8.56 -13.76
C PRO A 54 5.98 8.61 -14.44
N HIS A 55 4.93 8.16 -13.76
CA HIS A 55 3.58 8.14 -14.29
C HIS A 55 2.54 8.63 -13.25
N PRO A 56 1.33 9.05 -13.69
CA PRO A 56 0.22 9.32 -12.77
C PRO A 56 -0.11 8.08 -11.92
N ILE A 57 -0.49 8.31 -10.66
CA ILE A 57 -1.00 7.26 -9.78
C ILE A 57 -2.51 7.14 -10.01
N THR A 58 -2.98 5.91 -10.24
CA THR A 58 -4.40 5.57 -10.37
C THR A 58 -4.92 4.89 -9.10
N GLN A 59 -6.26 4.78 -8.96
CA GLN A 59 -6.89 4.27 -7.74
C GLN A 59 -6.49 2.85 -7.33
N SER A 60 -6.02 2.02 -8.27
CA SER A 60 -5.53 0.65 -7.99
C SER A 60 -4.04 0.59 -7.65
N LYS A 61 -3.34 1.73 -7.64
CA LYS A 61 -1.87 1.82 -7.57
C LYS A 61 -1.40 2.84 -6.55
N PHE A 62 -2.17 3.04 -5.47
CA PHE A 62 -1.81 4.00 -4.45
C PHE A 62 -0.51 3.64 -3.72
N PRO A 63 0.28 4.64 -3.27
CA PRO A 63 1.47 4.41 -2.49
C PRO A 63 1.14 3.70 -1.17
N PHE A 64 2.04 2.86 -0.71
CA PHE A 64 1.94 2.26 0.62
C PHE A 64 2.47 3.22 1.68
N GLY A 65 1.92 3.13 2.91
CA GLY A 65 2.35 3.98 4.03
C GLY A 65 3.85 3.96 4.32
N ALA A 66 4.56 2.87 3.97
CA ALA A 66 6.01 2.77 4.11
C ALA A 66 6.80 3.71 3.18
N HIS A 67 6.18 4.21 2.11
CA HIS A 67 6.81 5.14 1.19
C HIS A 67 5.79 5.99 0.43
N MET A 68 5.29 7.01 1.12
CA MET A 68 4.37 7.99 0.59
C MET A 68 4.74 9.40 1.03
N ALA A 69 4.36 10.40 0.24
CA ALA A 69 4.45 11.80 0.60
C ALA A 69 3.23 12.56 0.10
N MET A 70 2.86 13.62 0.80
CA MET A 70 1.73 14.49 0.46
C MET A 70 2.15 15.94 0.69
N ARG A 71 1.62 16.86 -0.10
CA ARG A 71 1.80 18.29 0.21
C ARG A 71 1.10 18.63 1.52
N ALA A 72 1.77 19.39 2.38
CA ALA A 72 1.26 19.70 3.71
C ALA A 72 -0.10 20.44 3.69
N ASN A 73 -0.29 21.37 2.77
CA ASN A 73 -1.57 22.08 2.60
C ASN A 73 -2.70 21.16 2.13
N VAL A 74 -2.39 20.14 1.32
CA VAL A 74 -3.35 19.12 0.89
C VAL A 74 -3.69 18.19 2.06
N GLN A 75 -2.69 17.61 2.73
CA GLN A 75 -2.91 16.65 3.82
C GLN A 75 -3.80 17.23 4.93
N ARG A 76 -3.67 18.52 5.26
CA ARG A 76 -4.54 19.18 6.27
C ARG A 76 -6.02 19.21 5.90
N ARG A 77 -6.37 19.04 4.63
CA ARG A 77 -7.76 18.98 4.13
C ARG A 77 -8.30 17.54 4.07
N TYR A 78 -7.42 16.54 4.03
CA TYR A 78 -7.76 15.12 3.91
C TYR A 78 -7.20 14.36 5.11
N LEU A 79 -7.97 14.34 6.18
CA LEU A 79 -7.57 13.72 7.44
C LEU A 79 -7.69 12.19 7.37
N PHE A 80 -6.82 11.51 8.11
CA PHE A 80 -6.92 10.07 8.31
C PHE A 80 -8.16 9.72 9.14
N ASP A 81 -8.89 8.68 8.74
CA ASP A 81 -10.00 8.16 9.55
C ASP A 81 -9.44 7.46 10.79
N LEU A 82 -9.76 8.00 11.97
CA LEU A 82 -9.35 7.44 13.26
C LEU A 82 -9.99 6.07 13.56
N LYS A 83 -10.93 5.59 12.73
CA LYS A 83 -11.49 4.23 12.79
C LYS A 83 -10.64 3.23 12.01
N LEU A 84 -9.74 3.68 11.14
CA LEU A 84 -8.79 2.85 10.41
C LEU A 84 -7.41 2.83 11.10
N GLY A 85 -6.50 2.01 10.61
CA GLY A 85 -5.11 1.96 11.04
C GLY A 85 -4.78 0.96 12.14
N LEU A 86 -3.54 0.46 12.07
CA LEU A 86 -2.99 -0.52 13.01
C LEU A 86 -2.73 0.12 14.38
N ARG A 87 -3.57 -0.20 15.36
CA ARG A 87 -3.40 0.19 16.77
C ARG A 87 -3.80 -0.94 17.71
N LEU A 88 -3.54 -0.76 19.01
CA LEU A 88 -4.01 -1.72 20.01
C LEU A 88 -5.55 -1.83 19.91
N GLY A 89 -6.06 -3.04 19.64
CA GLY A 89 -7.50 -3.29 19.45
C GLY A 89 -8.06 -3.06 18.04
N ASN A 90 -7.31 -2.45 17.11
CA ASN A 90 -7.72 -2.31 15.70
C ASN A 90 -6.60 -2.77 14.77
N ARG A 91 -6.87 -3.80 13.97
CA ARG A 91 -5.87 -4.33 13.03
C ARG A 91 -6.13 -3.90 11.59
N LEU A 92 -7.22 -3.17 11.35
CA LEU A 92 -7.58 -2.68 10.02
C LEU A 92 -6.45 -1.80 9.46
N ARG A 93 -6.29 -1.87 8.14
CA ARG A 93 -5.27 -1.17 7.35
C ARG A 93 -5.98 -0.34 6.28
N GLY A 94 -5.24 0.53 5.60
CA GLY A 94 -5.75 1.29 4.47
C GLY A 94 -6.16 2.71 4.83
N GLU A 95 -5.68 3.23 5.96
CA GLU A 95 -5.83 4.62 6.35
C GLU A 95 -5.29 5.57 5.26
N GLU A 96 -4.16 5.22 4.64
CA GLU A 96 -3.57 5.96 3.53
C GLU A 96 -4.40 5.82 2.24
N ILE A 97 -4.93 4.62 1.98
CA ILE A 97 -5.76 4.37 0.80
C ILE A 97 -7.04 5.20 0.86
N ALA A 98 -7.69 5.28 2.02
CA ALA A 98 -8.88 6.10 2.22
C ALA A 98 -8.60 7.59 1.92
N VAL A 99 -7.46 8.10 2.40
CA VAL A 99 -7.02 9.46 2.15
C VAL A 99 -6.77 9.70 0.65
N PHE A 100 -6.05 8.81 -0.04
CA PHE A 100 -5.80 8.96 -1.48
C PHE A 100 -7.06 8.79 -2.34
N LYS A 101 -7.98 7.89 -1.95
CA LYS A 101 -9.32 7.79 -2.59
C LYS A 101 -10.09 9.10 -2.46
N ALA A 102 -10.06 9.75 -1.29
CA ALA A 102 -10.71 11.04 -1.09
C ALA A 102 -10.06 12.15 -1.93
N MET A 103 -8.73 12.24 -1.94
CA MET A 103 -8.00 13.19 -2.79
C MET A 103 -8.33 13.01 -4.28
N THR A 104 -8.28 11.77 -4.78
CA THR A 104 -8.54 11.50 -6.21
C THR A 104 -10.00 11.73 -6.59
N ARG A 105 -10.96 11.50 -5.69
CA ARG A 105 -12.38 11.82 -5.92
C ARG A 105 -12.60 13.32 -6.13
N ASP A 106 -11.82 14.14 -5.45
CA ASP A 106 -11.85 15.61 -5.58
C ASP A 106 -10.99 16.13 -6.75
N GLY A 107 -10.47 15.23 -7.60
CA GLY A 107 -9.68 15.57 -8.79
C GLY A 107 -8.21 15.86 -8.51
N LEU A 108 -7.70 15.54 -7.31
CA LEU A 108 -6.28 15.71 -7.00
C LEU A 108 -5.47 14.53 -7.57
N GLU A 109 -4.34 14.86 -8.19
CA GLU A 109 -3.49 13.87 -8.85
C GLU A 109 -2.32 13.42 -7.97
N GLY A 110 -1.94 12.16 -8.13
CA GLY A 110 -0.71 11.59 -7.57
C GLY A 110 0.32 11.28 -8.65
N ARG A 111 1.60 11.23 -8.27
CA ARG A 111 2.69 10.88 -9.19
C ARG A 111 3.61 9.81 -8.60
N TRP A 112 3.91 8.79 -9.41
CA TRP A 112 4.94 7.80 -9.11
C TRP A 112 6.33 8.39 -9.37
N SER A 113 7.21 8.30 -8.38
CA SER A 113 8.61 8.72 -8.46
C SER A 113 9.52 7.48 -8.41
N PRO A 114 9.93 6.92 -9.57
CA PRO A 114 10.73 5.69 -9.63
C PRO A 114 12.15 5.85 -9.06
N GLY A 115 12.65 7.09 -9.02
CA GLY A 115 13.94 7.43 -8.42
C GLY A 115 13.91 7.48 -6.89
N ALA A 116 12.74 7.70 -6.28
CA ALA A 116 12.57 7.66 -4.83
C ALA A 116 12.46 6.21 -4.37
N LYS A 117 13.59 5.58 -4.02
CA LYS A 117 13.61 4.18 -3.60
C LYS A 117 13.80 4.07 -2.09
N VAL A 118 13.12 3.09 -1.48
CA VAL A 118 13.30 2.73 -0.07
C VAL A 118 13.50 1.25 0.10
N GLN A 119 14.23 0.89 1.15
CA GLN A 119 14.31 -0.48 1.61
C GLN A 119 13.47 -0.66 2.87
N HIS A 120 12.61 -1.69 2.88
CA HIS A 120 11.78 -2.03 4.04
C HIS A 120 12.35 -3.27 4.74
N PHE A 121 12.89 -3.09 5.94
CA PHE A 121 13.51 -4.19 6.69
C PHE A 121 12.46 -5.20 7.19
N ILE A 122 12.67 -6.49 6.87
CA ILE A 122 11.79 -7.60 7.26
C ILE A 122 12.52 -8.51 8.27
N PRO A 123 12.24 -8.36 9.57
CA PRO A 123 12.85 -9.21 10.59
C PRO A 123 12.35 -10.65 10.50
N LYS A 124 13.15 -11.61 10.98
CA LYS A 124 12.82 -13.06 11.00
C LYS A 124 11.45 -13.36 11.62
N GLY A 125 11.03 -12.60 12.62
CA GLY A 125 9.70 -12.75 13.25
C GLY A 125 8.53 -12.55 12.29
N ARG A 126 8.70 -11.74 11.23
CA ARG A 126 7.68 -11.53 10.16
C ARG A 126 7.76 -12.58 9.05
N GLN A 127 8.83 -13.36 8.99
CA GLN A 127 9.05 -14.42 7.99
C GLN A 127 8.37 -15.74 8.41
N THR A 128 7.18 -15.66 9.02
CA THR A 128 6.49 -16.81 9.62
C THR A 128 5.03 -16.88 9.21
N LYS A 129 4.47 -18.10 9.12
CA LYS A 129 3.02 -18.29 8.94
C LYS A 129 2.21 -17.62 10.06
N LYS A 130 2.75 -17.56 11.29
CA LYS A 130 2.15 -16.88 12.44
C LYS A 130 1.95 -15.38 12.19
N TYR A 131 2.86 -14.73 11.47
CA TYR A 131 2.72 -13.35 11.04
C TYR A 131 1.69 -13.20 9.91
N LEU A 132 1.77 -14.05 8.88
CA LEU A 132 0.93 -13.94 7.68
C LEU A 132 -0.56 -14.24 7.95
N ARG A 133 -0.89 -15.17 8.85
CA ARG A 133 -2.29 -15.53 9.17
C ARG A 133 -3.15 -14.34 9.60
N PRO A 134 -2.79 -13.59 10.67
CA PRO A 134 -3.58 -12.42 11.06
C PRO A 134 -3.52 -11.30 10.02
N TYR A 135 -2.41 -11.18 9.27
CA TYR A 135 -2.30 -10.22 8.17
C TYR A 135 -3.38 -10.46 7.10
N TYR A 136 -3.45 -11.68 6.56
CA TYR A 136 -4.43 -12.01 5.53
C TYR A 136 -5.87 -12.06 6.04
N ARG A 137 -6.08 -12.44 7.30
CA ARG A 137 -7.43 -12.35 7.91
C ARG A 137 -7.95 -10.91 7.90
N VAL A 138 -7.10 -9.94 8.26
CA VAL A 138 -7.46 -8.52 8.25
C VAL A 138 -7.75 -8.03 6.84
N LEU A 139 -6.92 -8.43 5.86
CA LEU A 139 -7.16 -8.06 4.46
C LEU A 139 -8.52 -8.56 3.97
N GLY A 140 -8.86 -9.84 4.21
CA GLY A 140 -10.17 -10.37 3.83
C GLY A 140 -11.34 -9.66 4.52
N VAL A 141 -11.18 -9.23 5.78
CA VAL A 141 -12.21 -8.40 6.46
C VAL A 141 -12.35 -7.03 5.81
N LEU A 142 -11.24 -6.38 5.44
CA LEU A 142 -11.27 -5.09 4.74
C LEU A 142 -11.93 -5.20 3.37
N ASP A 143 -11.60 -6.24 2.62
CA ASP A 143 -12.19 -6.50 1.30
C ASP A 143 -13.71 -6.68 1.42
N ALA A 144 -14.17 -7.48 2.39
CA ALA A 144 -15.60 -7.66 2.65
C ALA A 144 -16.30 -6.35 3.04
N LEU A 145 -15.66 -5.49 3.85
CA LEU A 145 -16.21 -4.18 4.22
C LEU A 145 -16.29 -3.24 3.00
N ASN A 146 -15.26 -3.22 2.16
CA ASN A 146 -15.25 -2.42 0.94
C ASN A 146 -16.35 -2.88 -0.04
N MET A 147 -16.50 -4.20 -0.24
CA MET A 147 -17.57 -4.76 -1.09
C MET A 147 -18.96 -4.37 -0.59
N ALA A 148 -19.19 -4.44 0.74
CA ALA A 148 -20.45 -4.04 1.33
C ALA A 148 -20.75 -2.54 1.14
N GLN A 149 -19.72 -1.68 1.20
CA GLN A 149 -19.85 -0.24 0.95
C GLN A 149 -20.10 0.09 -0.53
N GLU A 150 -19.56 -0.72 -1.44
CA GLU A 150 -19.73 -0.58 -2.89
C GLU A 150 -20.99 -1.27 -3.44
N GLY A 151 -21.76 -1.94 -2.57
CA GLY A 151 -23.00 -2.65 -2.95
C GLY A 151 -22.76 -3.94 -3.75
N GLN A 152 -21.57 -4.54 -3.64
CA GLN A 152 -21.20 -5.77 -4.34
C GLN A 152 -21.53 -7.01 -3.51
N ASP A 153 -22.19 -7.99 -4.12
CA ASP A 153 -22.56 -9.25 -3.48
C ASP A 153 -21.38 -10.23 -3.40
N LEU A 154 -21.22 -10.90 -2.26
CA LEU A 154 -20.13 -11.85 -1.95
C LEU A 154 -20.10 -13.04 -2.91
N LEU A 155 -21.23 -13.35 -3.55
CA LEU A 155 -21.39 -14.45 -4.51
C LEU A 155 -20.96 -14.11 -5.94
N SER A 156 -20.53 -12.87 -6.21
CA SER A 156 -20.07 -12.43 -7.53
C SER A 156 -18.57 -12.61 -7.77
N ILE A 157 -17.82 -13.09 -6.77
CA ILE A 157 -16.40 -13.39 -6.91
C ILE A 157 -16.23 -14.68 -7.72
N ASP A 158 -15.57 -14.58 -8.86
CA ASP A 158 -15.16 -15.73 -9.67
C ASP A 158 -14.34 -16.71 -8.80
N SER A 159 -14.91 -17.89 -8.58
CA SER A 159 -14.32 -18.96 -7.78
C SER A 159 -13.07 -19.57 -8.43
N SER A 160 -12.75 -19.19 -9.68
CA SER A 160 -11.49 -19.51 -10.35
C SER A 160 -10.24 -18.97 -9.63
N ILE A 161 -10.42 -18.01 -8.72
CA ILE A 161 -9.34 -17.44 -7.89
C ILE A 161 -8.96 -18.37 -6.72
N PHE A 162 -9.87 -19.27 -6.31
CA PHE A 162 -9.69 -20.18 -5.17
C PHE A 162 -9.37 -21.64 -5.55
N SER A 163 -9.38 -21.97 -6.85
CA SER A 163 -8.99 -23.28 -7.35
C SER A 163 -7.48 -23.37 -7.64
N LEU A 164 -6.68 -23.54 -6.58
CA LEU A 164 -5.33 -24.11 -6.61
C LEU A 164 -5.05 -24.95 -5.36
#